data_AF-A0A970KTP1-F1
#
_entry.id   AF-A0A970KTP1-F1
#
_cell.length_a   1.000
_cell.length_b   1.000
_cell.length_c   1.000
_cell.angle_alpha   90.00
_cell.angle_beta   90.00
_cell.angle_gamma   90.00
#
_symmetry.space_group_name_H-M   'P 1'
#
loop_
_entity.id
_entity.type
_entity.pdbx_description
1 polymer ?
#
loop_
_entity_poly.entity_id
_entity_poly.type
_entity_poly.pdbx_seq_one_letter_code
_entity_poly.pdbx_strand_id
1 'polypeptide(L)'
;PSDYDLIISGDLGIVGKSIVIDLMKEKGYDISKNYTDCGVEIFNPNTQDTHAGGSGCGCSAVVFNGYILKEMKKGRFKRVLFMATGALHSTTINQQGESIPSIAHAVTIDINNEQVM
;
A
#
# COMPACT_ATOMS: atom_id res chain seq x y z
N PRO A 1 -4.11 -12.51 7.78
CA PRO A 1 -3.66 -12.28 6.38
C PRO A 1 -4.46 -13.04 5.33
N SER A 2 -4.77 -14.31 5.59
CA SER A 2 -5.49 -15.21 4.69
C SER A 2 -6.88 -14.75 4.26
N ASP A 3 -7.52 -13.87 5.03
CA ASP A 3 -8.86 -13.36 4.71
C ASP A 3 -8.86 -12.34 3.56
N TYR A 4 -7.70 -11.80 3.20
CA TYR A 4 -7.56 -10.78 2.16
C TYR A 4 -6.89 -11.37 0.92
N ASP A 5 -7.46 -11.09 -0.26
CA ASP A 5 -6.83 -11.42 -1.54
C ASP A 5 -5.63 -10.52 -1.81
N LEU A 6 -5.67 -9.28 -1.30
CA LEU A 6 -4.60 -8.31 -1.40
C LEU A 6 -4.56 -7.40 -0.17
N ILE A 7 -3.37 -7.22 0.38
CA ILE A 7 -3.02 -6.18 1.34
C ILE A 7 -2.11 -5.21 0.60
N ILE A 8 -2.42 -3.92 0.61
CA ILE A 8 -1.64 -2.93 -0.14
C ILE A 8 -1.44 -1.65 0.66
N SER A 9 -0.19 -1.22 0.80
CA SER A 9 0.17 0.07 1.39
C SER A 9 0.27 1.19 0.36
N GLY A 10 0.23 2.43 0.83
CA GLY A 10 0.12 3.61 -0.01
C GLY A 10 1.40 3.98 -0.75
N ASP A 11 2.52 4.13 -0.05
CA ASP A 11 3.74 4.65 -0.66
C ASP A 11 5.03 4.37 0.13
N LEU A 12 5.11 3.17 0.69
CA LEU A 12 6.31 2.70 1.38
C LEU A 12 7.45 2.35 0.41
N GLY A 13 7.13 2.15 -0.87
CA GLY A 13 8.08 1.75 -1.89
C GLY A 13 8.71 0.38 -1.61
N ILE A 14 9.75 0.03 -2.37
CA ILE A 14 10.43 -1.27 -2.28
C ILE A 14 11.04 -1.46 -0.87
N VAL A 15 11.66 -0.41 -0.33
CA VAL A 15 12.35 -0.45 0.97
C VAL A 15 11.36 -0.61 2.12
N GLY A 16 10.32 0.23 2.18
CA GLY A 16 9.35 0.14 3.26
C GLY A 16 8.49 -1.13 3.15
N LYS A 17 8.21 -1.61 1.92
CA LYS A 17 7.55 -2.90 1.69
C LYS A 17 8.34 -4.07 2.31
N SER A 18 9.66 -4.16 2.10
CA SER A 18 10.46 -5.23 2.71
C SER A 18 10.46 -5.15 4.24
N ILE A 19 10.58 -3.94 4.79
CA ILE A 19 10.54 -3.71 6.23
C ILE A 19 9.19 -4.16 6.83
N VAL A 20 8.06 -3.84 6.18
CA VAL A 20 6.74 -4.24 6.66
C VAL A 20 6.56 -5.77 6.63
N ILE A 21 7.08 -6.45 5.60
CA ILE A 21 7.04 -7.91 5.53
C ILE A 21 7.80 -8.52 6.72
N ASP A 22 9.01 -8.04 6.98
CA ASP A 22 9.83 -8.54 8.08
C ASP A 22 9.19 -8.26 9.44
N LEU A 23 8.73 -7.02 9.68
CA LEU A 23 8.05 -6.63 10.91
C LEU A 23 6.78 -7.45 11.18
N MET A 24 5.99 -7.74 10.15
CA MET A 24 4.77 -8.53 10.31
C MET A 24 5.08 -10.00 10.57
N LYS A 25 6.13 -10.54 9.92
CA LYS A 25 6.62 -11.89 10.16
C LYS A 25 7.12 -12.06 11.60
N GLU A 26 7.85 -11.09 12.14
CA GLU A 26 8.26 -11.07 13.55
C GLU A 26 7.06 -11.08 14.51
N LYS A 27 5.96 -10.44 14.12
CA LYS A 27 4.69 -10.43 14.88
C LYS A 27 3.83 -11.67 14.66
N GLY A 28 4.32 -12.68 13.94
CA GLY A 28 3.61 -13.94 13.68
C GLY A 28 2.62 -13.89 12.51
N TYR A 29 2.67 -12.85 11.67
CA TYR A 29 1.81 -12.69 10.50
C TYR A 29 2.63 -12.70 9.20
N ASP A 30 2.66 -13.83 8.50
CA ASP A 30 3.25 -13.87 7.16
C ASP A 30 2.28 -13.26 6.12
N ILE A 31 2.65 -12.09 5.61
CA ILE A 31 1.92 -11.36 4.57
C ILE A 31 2.63 -11.41 3.20
N SER A 32 3.78 -12.08 3.11
CA SER A 32 4.66 -12.04 1.93
C SER A 32 3.98 -12.48 0.63
N LYS A 33 2.95 -13.33 0.73
CA LYS A 33 2.21 -13.87 -0.41
C LYS A 33 1.14 -12.93 -0.98
N ASN A 34 0.61 -12.02 -0.18
CA ASN A 34 -0.53 -11.18 -0.56
C ASN A 34 -0.34 -9.70 -0.24
N TYR A 35 0.90 -9.25 0.02
CA TYR A 35 1.21 -7.86 0.30
C TYR A 35 2.02 -7.17 -0.82
N THR A 36 1.59 -5.97 -1.18
CA THR A 36 2.36 -5.06 -2.05
C THR A 36 2.20 -3.60 -1.63
N ASP A 37 2.76 -2.68 -2.41
CA ASP A 37 2.74 -1.24 -2.15
C ASP A 37 2.41 -0.47 -3.44
N CYS A 38 1.54 0.54 -3.38
CA CYS A 38 1.18 1.29 -4.59
C CYS A 38 2.39 1.98 -5.24
N GLY A 39 3.39 2.40 -4.45
CA GLY A 39 4.63 2.97 -4.96
C GLY A 39 5.46 2.00 -5.78
N VAL A 40 5.33 0.69 -5.51
CA VAL A 40 5.96 -0.38 -6.31
C VAL A 40 5.16 -0.69 -7.57
N GLU A 41 3.82 -0.67 -7.48
CA GLU A 41 2.93 -1.05 -8.59
C GLU A 41 2.76 0.05 -9.67
N ILE A 42 3.00 1.32 -9.33
CA ILE A 42 2.68 2.45 -10.22
C ILE A 42 3.68 2.63 -11.39
N PHE A 43 4.91 2.13 -11.26
CA PHE A 43 5.96 2.30 -12.26
C PHE A 43 6.66 0.98 -12.59
N ASN A 44 7.31 0.91 -13.76
CA ASN A 44 8.22 -0.18 -14.09
C ASN A 44 9.67 0.18 -13.70
N PRO A 45 10.25 -0.43 -12.65
CA PRO A 45 11.57 -0.09 -12.16
C PRO A 45 12.70 -0.43 -13.16
N ASN A 46 12.47 -1.38 -14.08
CA ASN A 46 13.48 -1.77 -15.07
C ASN A 46 13.63 -0.76 -16.20
N THR A 47 12.64 0.12 -16.39
CA THR A 47 12.59 1.03 -17.54
C THR A 47 12.42 2.50 -17.16
N GLN A 48 12.05 2.82 -15.91
CA GLN A 48 11.63 4.18 -15.52
C GLN A 48 12.44 4.83 -14.38
N ASP A 49 13.65 4.36 -14.07
CA ASP A 49 14.54 4.93 -13.03
C ASP A 49 13.81 5.41 -11.75
N THR A 50 13.09 4.50 -11.12
CA THR A 50 12.09 4.85 -10.09
C THR A 50 12.68 4.91 -8.68
N HIS A 51 13.98 4.67 -8.53
CA HIS A 51 14.65 4.48 -7.25
C HIS A 51 13.87 3.51 -6.33
N ALA A 52 13.32 4.00 -5.21
CA ALA A 52 12.56 3.19 -4.25
C ALA A 52 11.08 2.99 -4.65
N GLY A 53 10.57 3.68 -5.67
CA GLY A 53 9.17 3.65 -6.11
C GLY A 53 8.49 5.01 -6.06
N GLY A 54 7.18 5.03 -6.33
CA GLY A 54 6.34 6.23 -6.24
C GLY A 54 6.00 6.62 -4.79
N SER A 55 5.75 7.92 -4.58
CA SER A 55 5.30 8.46 -3.28
C SER A 55 4.32 9.62 -3.40
N GLY A 56 3.62 9.92 -2.31
CA GLY A 56 2.69 11.02 -2.18
C GLY A 56 1.23 10.60 -2.34
N CYS A 57 0.32 11.52 -1.99
CA CYS A 57 -1.11 11.27 -1.97
C CYS A 57 -1.69 10.82 -3.32
N GLY A 58 -1.07 11.24 -4.43
CA GLY A 58 -1.46 10.82 -5.76
C GLY A 58 -1.18 9.35 -6.05
N CYS A 59 -0.10 8.78 -5.49
CA CYS A 59 0.32 7.42 -5.78
C CYS A 59 -0.73 6.40 -5.33
N SER A 60 -1.11 6.46 -4.05
CA SER A 60 -2.09 5.56 -3.46
C SER A 60 -3.48 5.76 -4.11
N ALA A 61 -3.86 7.00 -4.40
CA ALA A 61 -5.15 7.33 -5.02
C ALA A 61 -5.28 6.79 -6.46
N VAL A 62 -4.27 6.98 -7.32
CA VAL A 62 -4.36 6.55 -8.73
C VAL A 62 -4.21 5.04 -8.87
N VAL A 63 -3.37 4.39 -8.07
CA VAL A 63 -3.26 2.92 -8.09
C VAL A 63 -4.55 2.28 -7.58
N PHE A 64 -5.13 2.80 -6.49
CA PHE A 64 -6.39 2.28 -5.99
C PHE A 64 -7.51 2.41 -7.03
N ASN A 65 -7.73 3.62 -7.56
CA ASN A 65 -8.84 3.88 -8.47
C ASN A 65 -8.62 3.31 -9.89
N GLY A 66 -7.39 3.35 -10.40
CA GLY A 66 -7.07 2.95 -11.77
C GLY A 66 -6.77 1.47 -11.94
N TYR A 67 -6.17 0.83 -10.93
CA TYR A 67 -5.76 -0.57 -10.98
C TYR A 67 -6.60 -1.44 -10.04
N ILE A 68 -6.58 -1.18 -8.73
CA ILE A 68 -7.19 -2.08 -7.74
C ILE A 68 -8.69 -2.22 -7.95
N LEU A 69 -9.45 -1.12 -8.01
CA LEU A 69 -10.90 -1.18 -8.24
C LEU A 69 -11.25 -1.86 -9.57
N LYS A 70 -10.40 -1.72 -10.59
CA LYS A 70 -10.60 -2.38 -11.90
C LYS A 70 -10.39 -3.89 -11.79
N GLU A 71 -9.35 -4.33 -11.10
CA GLU A 71 -9.09 -5.76 -10.87
C GLU A 71 -10.13 -6.39 -9.96
N MET A 72 -10.65 -5.64 -8.97
CA MET A 72 -11.76 -6.07 -8.15
C MET A 72 -13.04 -6.27 -8.98
N LYS A 73 -13.38 -5.32 -9.86
CA LYS A 73 -14.53 -5.46 -10.79
C LYS A 73 -14.39 -6.63 -11.76
N LYS A 74 -13.16 -7.02 -12.12
CA LYS A 74 -12.88 -8.23 -12.92
C LYS A 74 -12.97 -9.53 -12.10
N GLY A 75 -13.19 -9.44 -10.78
CA GLY A 75 -13.27 -10.58 -9.87
C GLY A 75 -11.91 -11.16 -9.47
N ARG A 76 -10.79 -10.50 -9.79
CA ARG A 76 -9.45 -10.96 -9.41
C ARG A 76 -9.20 -10.82 -7.91
N PHE A 77 -9.69 -9.73 -7.34
CA PHE A 77 -9.64 -9.46 -5.90
C PHE A 77 -11.07 -9.25 -5.39
N LYS A 78 -11.47 -9.95 -4.33
CA LYS A 78 -12.78 -9.79 -3.71
C LYS A 78 -12.67 -8.94 -2.44
N ARG A 79 -11.66 -9.20 -1.62
CA ARG A 79 -11.40 -8.48 -0.38
C ARG A 79 -10.00 -7.90 -0.34
N VAL A 80 -9.91 -6.57 -0.26
CA VAL A 80 -8.66 -5.81 -0.27
C VAL A 80 -8.51 -4.98 1.01
N LEU A 81 -7.37 -5.09 1.68
CA LEU A 81 -6.97 -4.18 2.76
C LEU A 81 -6.07 -3.09 2.17
N PHE A 82 -6.61 -1.89 1.99
CA PHE A 82 -5.87 -0.73 1.48
C PHE A 82 -5.44 0.16 2.64
N MET A 83 -4.16 0.51 2.71
CA MET A 83 -3.57 1.29 3.80
C MET A 83 -2.84 2.52 3.26
N ALA A 84 -3.43 3.69 3.37
CA ALA A 84 -2.75 4.94 3.02
C ALA A 84 -1.78 5.32 4.14
N THR A 85 -0.51 5.55 3.77
CA THR A 85 0.58 5.93 4.67
C THR A 85 0.93 7.40 4.52
N GLY A 86 1.48 8.01 5.56
CA GLY A 86 1.93 9.40 5.51
C GLY A 86 2.99 9.71 6.57
N ALA A 87 4.01 10.44 6.15
CA ALA A 87 5.01 11.06 7.03
C ALA A 87 4.58 12.50 7.35
N LEU A 88 4.43 12.82 8.63
CA LEU A 88 3.97 14.12 9.12
C LEU A 88 5.16 15.04 9.39
N HIS A 89 5.77 15.57 8.33
CA HIS A 89 6.97 16.40 8.44
C HIS A 89 6.73 17.87 8.07
N SER A 90 7.65 18.72 8.50
CA SER A 90 7.78 20.11 8.06
C SER A 90 9.25 20.47 7.91
N THR A 91 9.55 21.58 7.22
CA THR A 91 10.93 22.08 7.10
C THR A 91 11.56 22.38 8.46
N THR A 92 10.76 22.81 9.43
CA THR A 92 11.21 23.09 10.80
C THR A 92 11.58 21.82 11.56
N ILE A 93 10.71 20.81 11.58
CA ILE A 93 10.95 19.50 12.23
C ILE A 93 12.26 18.89 11.70
N ASN A 94 12.44 18.89 10.38
CA ASN A 94 13.63 18.34 9.74
C ASN A 94 14.91 19.11 10.10
N GLN A 95 14.86 20.45 10.15
CA GLN A 95 16.04 21.26 10.48
C GLN A 95 16.42 21.21 11.96
N GLN A 96 15.45 20.95 12.84
CA GLN A 96 15.68 20.79 14.28
C GLN A 96 16.17 19.38 14.66
N GLY A 97 16.26 18.46 13.69
CA GLY A 97 16.68 17.08 13.93
C GLY A 97 15.67 16.28 14.73
N GLU A 98 14.40 16.69 14.74
CA GLU A 98 13.34 15.96 15.41
C GLU A 98 12.97 14.67 14.66
N SER A 99 12.37 13.72 15.37
CA SER A 99 11.84 12.50 14.75
C SER A 99 10.62 12.84 13.88
N ILE A 100 10.50 12.21 12.71
CA ILE A 100 9.35 12.38 11.81
C ILE A 100 8.22 11.44 12.28
N PRO A 101 7.09 11.97 12.76
CA PRO A 101 5.92 11.15 13.07
C PRO A 101 5.31 10.58 11.78
N SER A 102 4.78 9.36 11.84
CA SER A 102 4.15 8.70 10.69
C SER A 102 2.82 8.08 11.08
N ILE A 103 1.89 8.00 10.12
CA ILE A 103 0.55 7.45 10.31
C ILE A 103 0.16 6.54 9.14
N ALA A 104 -0.70 5.56 9.43
CA ALA A 104 -1.35 4.74 8.43
C ALA A 104 -2.86 4.66 8.71
N HIS A 105 -3.68 4.87 7.69
CA HIS A 105 -5.13 4.68 7.74
C HIS A 105 -5.53 3.53 6.84
N ALA A 106 -6.19 2.53 7.43
CA ALA A 106 -6.58 1.31 6.74
C ALA A 106 -8.08 1.28 6.46
N VAL A 107 -8.46 0.85 5.26
CA VAL A 107 -9.83 0.58 4.84
C VAL A 107 -9.89 -0.80 4.20
N THR A 108 -10.87 -1.61 4.59
CA THR A 108 -11.20 -2.85 3.89
C THR A 108 -12.27 -2.55 2.85
N ILE A 109 -12.03 -2.99 1.62
CA ILE A 109 -12.99 -2.95 0.52
C ILE A 109 -13.33 -4.39 0.16
N ASP A 110 -14.61 -4.70 0.18
CA ASP A 110 -15.13 -6.02 -0.15
C ASP A 110 -16.15 -5.89 -1.29
N ILE A 111 -16.05 -6.76 -2.29
CA ILE A 111 -17.10 -6.93 -3.29
C ILE A 111 -17.89 -8.17 -2.90
N ASN A 112 -18.99 -7.93 -2.19
CA ASN A 112 -20.03 -8.91 -2.02
C ASN A 112 -20.79 -9.03 -3.34
N ASN A 113 -20.70 -10.18 -4.00
CA ASN A 113 -21.55 -10.51 -5.15
C ASN A 113 -23.03 -10.76 -4.75
N GLU A 114 -23.44 -10.38 -3.54
CA GLU A 114 -24.83 -10.36 -3.13
C GLU A 114 -25.51 -9.09 -3.65
N GLN A 115 -25.75 -9.05 -4.96
CA GLN A 115 -26.79 -8.21 -5.55
C GLN A 115 -27.84 -9.09 -6.24
N VAL A 116 -28.92 -9.31 -5.49
CA VAL A 116 -30.33 -9.31 -5.89
C VAL A 116 -30.68 -10.18 -7.10
N MET A 117 -31.03 -11.45 -6.82
CA MET A 117 -32.04 -12.16 -7.63
C MET A 117 -33.43 -11.57 -7.36
#